data_AF-A0A6J7PFY0-F1
#
_entry.id   AF-A0A6J7PFY0-F1
#
_cell.length_a   1.000
_cell.length_b   1.000
_cell.length_c   1.000
_cell.angle_alpha   90.00
_cell.angle_beta   90.00
_cell.angle_gamma   90.00
#
_symmetry.space_group_name_H-M   'P 1'
#
loop_
_entity.id
_entity.type
_entity.pdbx_description
1 polymer ?
#
loop_
_entity_poly.entity_id
_entity_poly.type
_entity_poly.pdbx_seq_one_letter_code
_entity_poly.pdbx_strand_id
1 'polypeptide(L)'
;MNNIQGVFLGWFFLGVGVSAVIPLLMSAAGEIASKQYPDRIAPSEAVAMIAGISYFAFIAAPPLIGFLSDQITLRLALFVPAGLALMMAYGARYARSSDH
;
A
#
# COMPACT_ATOMS: atom_id res chain seq x y z
N MET A 1 18.35 -12.20 -21.35
CA MET A 1 16.98 -11.71 -21.57
C MET A 1 17.00 -10.18 -21.61
N ASN A 2 16.50 -9.58 -22.69
CA ASN A 2 16.46 -8.12 -22.85
C ASN A 2 15.68 -7.49 -21.69
N ASN A 3 16.21 -6.40 -21.11
CA ASN A 3 15.64 -5.67 -19.97
C ASN A 3 14.12 -5.39 -20.07
N ILE A 4 13.59 -5.29 -21.29
CA ILE A 4 12.19 -5.01 -21.59
C ILE A 4 11.24 -6.12 -21.08
N GLN A 5 11.63 -7.39 -21.20
CA GLN A 5 10.79 -8.51 -20.73
C GLN A 5 10.61 -8.48 -19.21
N GLY A 6 11.68 -8.15 -18.48
CA GLY A 6 11.63 -7.99 -17.03
C GLY A 6 10.74 -6.83 -16.59
N VAL A 7 10.75 -5.72 -17.35
CA VAL A 7 9.87 -4.58 -17.10
C VAL A 7 8.40 -4.95 -17.30
N PHE A 8 8.07 -5.65 -18.39
CA PHE A 8 6.68 -6.12 -18.62
C PHE A 8 6.21 -7.06 -17.52
N LEU A 9 7.05 -8.02 -17.15
CA LEU A 9 6.72 -8.97 -16.08
C LEU A 9 6.54 -8.25 -14.73
N GLY A 10 7.39 -7.26 -14.43
CA GLY A 10 7.28 -6.43 -13.23
C GLY A 10 5.98 -5.63 -13.19
N TRP A 11 5.63 -4.93 -14.27
CA TRP A 11 4.37 -4.19 -14.38
C TRP A 11 3.14 -5.10 -14.30
N PHE A 12 3.22 -6.30 -14.89
CA PHE A 12 2.16 -7.30 -14.81
C PHE A 12 1.90 -7.72 -13.36
N PHE A 13 2.94 -8.13 -12.62
CA PHE A 13 2.79 -8.51 -11.22
C PHE A 13 2.36 -7.34 -10.32
N LEU A 14 2.87 -6.13 -10.58
CA LEU A 14 2.45 -4.94 -9.87
C LEU A 14 0.96 -4.67 -10.09
N GLY A 15 0.47 -4.74 -11.33
CA GLY A 15 -0.95 -4.58 -11.66
C GLY A 15 -1.84 -5.61 -10.96
N VAL A 16 -1.46 -6.88 -11.01
CA VAL A 16 -2.18 -7.96 -10.33
C VAL A 16 -2.22 -7.71 -8.81
N GLY A 17 -1.10 -7.35 -8.19
CA GLY A 17 -1.05 -7.06 -6.75
C GLY A 17 -1.95 -5.89 -6.34
N VAL A 18 -1.84 -4.76 -7.05
CA VAL A 18 -2.59 -3.54 -6.73
C VAL A 18 -4.10 -3.75 -6.89
N SER A 19 -4.53 -4.53 -7.89
CA SER A 19 -5.96 -4.82 -8.12
C SER A 19 -6.66 -5.47 -6.93
N ALA A 20 -5.95 -6.32 -6.18
CA ALA A 20 -6.50 -7.01 -5.02
C ALA A 20 -6.33 -6.20 -3.72
N VAL A 21 -5.20 -5.50 -3.58
CA VAL A 21 -4.86 -4.76 -2.35
C VAL A 21 -5.82 -3.60 -2.10
N ILE A 22 -6.16 -2.80 -3.12
CA ILE A 22 -6.99 -1.60 -2.91
C ILE A 22 -8.38 -1.97 -2.37
N PRO A 23 -9.16 -2.89 -2.99
CA PRO A 23 -10.45 -3.31 -2.43
C PRO A 23 -10.33 -3.94 -1.04
N LEU A 24 -9.30 -4.75 -0.82
CA LEU A 24 -9.08 -5.43 0.46
C LEU A 24 -8.84 -4.43 1.61
N LEU A 25 -8.07 -3.37 1.36
CA LEU A 25 -7.83 -2.32 2.35
C LEU A 25 -9.13 -1.59 2.71
N MET A 26 -9.98 -1.28 1.71
CA MET A 26 -11.27 -0.64 1.96
C MET A 26 -12.22 -1.56 2.74
N SER A 27 -12.29 -2.84 2.37
CA SER A 27 -13.09 -3.83 3.12
C SER A 27 -12.60 -3.99 4.56
N ALA A 28 -11.29 -4.09 4.77
CA ALA A 28 -10.71 -4.19 6.11
C ALA A 28 -11.01 -2.94 6.96
N ALA A 29 -10.94 -1.74 6.36
CA ALA A 29 -11.33 -0.49 7.02
C ALA A 29 -12.77 -0.54 7.56
N GLY A 30 -13.70 -0.93 6.69
CA GLY A 30 -15.12 -0.99 7.02
C GLY A 30 -15.41 -2.06 8.07
N GLU A 31 -14.74 -3.22 7.99
CA GLU A 31 -14.92 -4.29 8.97
C GLU A 31 -14.36 -3.93 10.35
N ILE A 32 -13.17 -3.30 10.42
CA ILE A 32 -12.59 -2.82 11.68
C ILE A 32 -13.51 -1.78 12.33
N ALA A 33 -14.03 -0.84 11.55
CA ALA A 33 -14.99 0.15 12.07
C ALA A 33 -16.26 -0.52 12.60
N SER A 34 -16.80 -1.49 11.87
CA SER A 34 -18.02 -2.21 12.27
C SER A 34 -17.84 -3.08 13.52
N LYS A 35 -16.70 -3.75 13.69
CA LYS A 35 -16.46 -4.67 14.81
C LYS A 35 -15.92 -3.98 16.06
N GLN A 36 -15.00 -3.04 15.88
CA GLN A 36 -14.20 -2.49 16.98
C GLN A 36 -14.73 -1.14 17.47
N TYR A 37 -15.45 -0.40 16.61
CA TYR A 37 -15.96 0.95 16.89
C TYR A 37 -17.40 1.20 16.38
N PRO A 38 -18.36 0.27 16.61
CA PRO A 38 -19.69 0.31 15.99
C PRO A 38 -20.48 1.60 16.27
N ASP A 39 -20.32 2.20 17.46
CA ASP A 39 -21.04 3.41 17.85
C ASP A 39 -20.26 4.72 17.61
N ARG A 40 -19.03 4.62 17.09
CA ARG A 40 -18.13 5.77 16.94
C ARG A 40 -17.82 6.12 15.50
N ILE A 41 -17.66 5.12 14.63
CA ILE A 41 -17.22 5.32 13.26
C ILE A 41 -18.08 4.46 12.33
N ALA A 42 -18.81 5.11 11.42
CA ALA A 42 -19.53 4.38 10.39
C ALA A 42 -18.55 3.71 9.41
N PRO A 43 -18.85 2.50 8.89
CA PRO A 43 -17.98 1.84 7.92
C PRO A 43 -17.65 2.70 6.69
N SER A 44 -18.61 3.52 6.23
CA SER A 44 -18.40 4.47 5.13
C SER A 44 -17.42 5.59 5.47
N GLU A 45 -17.42 6.07 6.71
CA GLU A 45 -16.50 7.09 7.20
C GLU A 45 -15.07 6.54 7.30
N ALA A 46 -14.91 5.30 7.76
CA ALA A 46 -13.61 4.63 7.81
C ALA A 46 -13.02 4.44 6.40
N VAL A 47 -13.82 4.01 5.43
CA VAL A 47 -13.40 3.89 4.03
C VAL A 47 -12.98 5.25 3.46
N ALA A 48 -13.75 6.31 3.74
CA ALA A 48 -13.42 7.67 3.31
C ALA A 48 -12.10 8.17 3.92
N MET A 49 -11.84 7.86 5.20
CA MET A 49 -10.60 8.20 5.89
C MET A 49 -9.39 7.51 5.24
N ILE A 50 -9.48 6.20 4.97
CA ILE A 50 -8.41 5.47 4.29
C ILE A 50 -8.17 6.00 2.88
N ALA A 51 -9.23 6.33 2.13
CA ALA A 51 -9.10 6.94 0.81
C ALA A 51 -8.38 8.30 0.88
N GLY A 52 -8.73 9.14 1.86
CA GLY A 52 -8.08 10.43 2.09
C GLY A 52 -6.58 10.29 2.41
N ILE A 53 -6.21 9.36 3.30
CA ILE A 53 -4.81 9.06 3.62
C ILE A 53 -4.07 8.54 2.39
N SER A 54 -4.69 7.66 1.62
CA SER A 54 -4.10 7.09 0.39
C SER A 54 -3.82 8.17 -0.65
N TYR A 55 -4.75 9.11 -0.82
CA TYR A 55 -4.59 10.24 -1.73
C TYR A 55 -3.46 11.18 -1.28
N PHE A 56 -3.38 11.46 0.01
CA PHE A 56 -2.28 12.25 0.58
C PHE A 56 -0.92 11.56 0.34
N ALA A 57 -0.83 10.26 0.62
CA ALA A 57 0.38 9.48 0.38
C ALA A 57 0.77 9.47 -1.11
N PHE A 58 -0.21 9.37 -2.01
CA PHE A 58 0.03 9.43 -3.45
C PHE A 58 0.64 10.77 -3.89
N ILE A 59 0.16 11.89 -3.36
CA ILE A 59 0.71 13.22 -3.64
C ILE A 59 2.09 13.41 -2.99
N ALA A 60 2.28 12.91 -1.77
CA ALA A 60 3.52 13.05 -1.03
C ALA A 60 4.65 12.16 -1.57
N ALA A 61 4.32 11.02 -2.19
CA ALA A 61 5.29 10.03 -2.64
C ALA A 61 6.31 10.56 -3.68
N PRO A 62 5.92 11.25 -4.78
CA PRO A 62 6.89 11.75 -5.75
C PRO A 62 7.90 12.76 -5.17
N PRO A 63 7.49 13.77 -4.37
CA PRO A 63 8.43 14.65 -3.69
C PRO A 63 9.39 13.91 -2.73
N LEU A 64 8.87 12.97 -1.94
CA LEU A 64 9.69 12.16 -1.02
C LEU A 64 10.72 11.30 -1.76
N ILE A 65 10.30 10.65 -2.85
CA ILE A 65 11.18 9.82 -3.69
C ILE A 65 12.21 10.70 -4.41
N GLY A 66 11.81 11.86 -4.91
CA GLY A 66 12.70 12.82 -5.57
C GLY A 66 13.79 13.31 -4.64
N PHE A 67 13.41 13.79 -3.45
CA PHE A 67 14.37 14.20 -2.41
C PHE A 67 15.33 13.07 -2.04
N LEU A 68 14.83 11.85 -1.90
CA LEU A 68 15.67 10.71 -1.58
C LEU A 68 16.59 10.29 -2.73
N SER A 69 16.14 10.50 -3.98
CA SER A 69 16.92 10.19 -5.18
C SER A 69 18.15 11.07 -5.35
N ASP A 70 18.11 12.31 -4.84
CA ASP A 70 19.25 13.23 -4.83
C ASP A 70 20.41 12.72 -3.95
N GLN A 71 20.10 11.92 -2.92
CA GLN A 71 21.10 11.45 -1.95
C GLN A 71 21.68 10.07 -2.26
N ILE A 72 20.86 9.15 -2.79
CA ILE A 72 21.25 7.73 -2.92
C ILE A 72 21.03 7.14 -4.32
N THR A 73 20.74 7.96 -5.33
CA THR A 73 20.35 7.59 -6.72
C THR A 73 18.92 7.06 -6.84
N LEU A 74 18.29 7.37 -7.99
CA LEU A 74 16.91 7.01 -8.30
C LEU A 74 16.64 5.49 -8.22
N ARG A 75 17.61 4.66 -8.58
CA ARG A 75 17.48 3.20 -8.53
C ARG A 75 17.30 2.71 -7.09
N LEU A 76 18.05 3.28 -6.13
CA LEU A 76 17.90 2.95 -4.71
C LEU A 76 16.66 3.60 -4.10
N ALA A 77 16.30 4.82 -4.51
CA ALA A 77 15.08 5.46 -4.05
C ALA A 77 13.81 4.64 -4.41
N LEU A 78 13.79 3.99 -5.59
CA LEU A 78 12.70 3.10 -6.00
C LEU A 78 12.62 1.80 -5.20
N PHE A 79 13.68 1.38 -4.49
CA PHE A 79 13.59 0.25 -3.56
C PHE A 79 12.83 0.60 -2.27
N VAL A 80 12.67 1.89 -1.93
CA VAL A 80 11.93 2.29 -0.73
C VAL A 80 10.45 1.90 -0.79
N PRO A 81 9.65 2.25 -1.81
CA PRO A 81 8.27 1.80 -1.89
C PRO A 81 8.17 0.27 -2.01
N ALA A 82 9.12 -0.39 -2.68
CA ALA A 82 9.18 -1.86 -2.73
C ALA A 82 9.41 -2.47 -1.33
N GLY A 83 10.31 -1.89 -0.54
CA GLY A 83 10.58 -2.29 0.84
C GLY A 83 9.37 -2.07 1.74
N LEU A 84 8.69 -0.93 1.64
CA LEU A 84 7.46 -0.64 2.37
C LEU A 84 6.35 -1.64 2.03
N ALA A 85 6.17 -1.96 0.74
CA ALA A 85 5.20 -2.96 0.30
C ALA A 85 5.52 -4.36 0.87
N LEU A 86 6.81 -4.74 0.91
CA LEU A 86 7.23 -5.99 1.55
C LEU A 86 6.96 -5.96 3.06
N MET A 87 7.29 -4.88 3.77
CA MET A 87 7.00 -4.74 5.20
C MET A 87 5.50 -4.84 5.48
N MET A 88 4.65 -4.23 4.65
CA MET A 88 3.20 -4.38 4.74
C MET A 88 2.75 -5.83 4.49
N ALA A 89 3.33 -6.51 3.49
CA ALA A 89 3.01 -7.91 3.21
C ALA A 89 3.41 -8.84 4.39
N TYR A 90 4.57 -8.59 5.01
CA TYR A 90 5.01 -9.30 6.21
C TYR A 90 4.11 -8.99 7.41
N GLY A 91 3.79 -7.72 7.65
CA GLY A 91 2.90 -7.28 8.73
C GLY A 91 1.48 -7.85 8.60
N ALA A 92 0.95 -7.94 7.37
CA ALA A 92 -0.34 -8.56 7.10
C ALA A 92 -0.37 -10.05 7.45
N ARG A 93 0.75 -10.77 7.28
CA ARG A 93 0.87 -12.16 7.75
C ARG A 93 0.88 -12.26 9.26
N TYR A 94 1.57 -11.34 9.93
CA TYR A 94 1.63 -11.31 11.39
C TYR A 94 0.29 -10.95 12.03
N ALA A 95 -0.39 -9.93 11.49
CA ALA A 95 -1.72 -9.51 11.94
C ALA A 95 -2.77 -10.62 11.82
N ARG A 96 -2.64 -11.49 10.81
CA ARG A 96 -3.48 -12.68 10.65
C ARG A 96 -3.16 -13.80 11.65
N SER A 97 -1.99 -13.80 12.30
CA SER A 97 -1.55 -14.84 13.25
C SER A 97 -1.97 -14.59 14.70
N SER A 98 -2.37 -13.35 15.02
CA SER A 98 -2.87 -12.93 16.34
C SER A 98 -4.40 -12.93 16.44
N ASP A 99 -5.10 -13.45 15.43
CA ASP A 99 -6.56 -13.64 15.39
C ASP A 99 -6.94 -15.10 15.71
N HIS A 100 -6.14 -15.75 16.56
CA HIS A 100 -6.39 -17.07 17.15
C HIS A 100 -6.64 -16.94 18.65
#